data_AF-A0AAD4N7F9-F1
#
_entry.id   AF-A0AAD4N7F9-F1
#
_cell.length_a   1.000
_cell.length_b   1.000
_cell.length_c   1.000
_cell.angle_alpha   90.00
_cell.angle_beta   90.00
_cell.angle_gamma   90.00
#
_symmetry.space_group_name_H-M   'P 1'
#
loop_
_entity.id
_entity.type
_entity.pdbx_description
1 polymer ?
#
loop_
_entity_poly.entity_id
_entity_poly.type
_entity_poly.pdbx_seq_one_letter_code
_entity_poly.pdbx_strand_id
1 'polypeptide(L)' 'MPERNKESYCTNDGEVYAECAPGCEPSCDNPSPGVICELECQLDSCTCEDGLLRAENGKCVTKGECNANGLPHPESKTK' A
#
# COMPACT_ATOMS: atom_id res chain seq x y z
N MET A 1 -13.17 22.59 -13.44
CA MET A 1 -12.22 21.69 -12.78
C MET A 1 -12.29 20.38 -13.56
N PRO A 2 -11.31 20.01 -14.40
CA PRO A 2 -11.49 18.88 -15.29
C PRO A 2 -11.45 17.60 -14.45
N GLU A 3 -12.44 16.76 -14.69
CA GLU A 3 -12.62 15.42 -14.11
C GLU A 3 -11.47 14.52 -14.59
N ARG A 4 -10.29 14.64 -13.95
CA ARG A 4 -9.16 13.74 -14.22
C ARG A 4 -9.54 12.38 -13.66
N ASN A 5 -9.81 11.45 -14.57
CA ASN A 5 -10.10 10.04 -14.34
C ASN A 5 -9.11 9.46 -13.31
N LYS A 6 -9.49 9.43 -12.02
CA LYS A 6 -8.66 8.96 -10.89
C LYS A 6 -8.31 7.47 -11.00
N GLU A 7 -9.03 6.72 -11.83
CA GLU A 7 -8.93 5.27 -11.98
C GLU A 7 -7.61 4.77 -12.60
N SER A 8 -6.76 5.64 -13.15
CA SER A 8 -5.52 5.22 -13.85
C SER A 8 -4.23 5.78 -13.24
N TYR A 9 -4.28 6.40 -12.06
CA TYR A 9 -3.05 6.96 -11.45
C TYR A 9 -2.23 5.88 -10.74
N CYS A 10 -2.90 4.89 -10.15
CA CYS A 10 -2.27 3.79 -9.45
C CYS A 10 -2.37 2.53 -10.31
N THR A 11 -1.23 2.01 -10.71
CA THR A 11 -1.12 0.85 -11.60
C THR A 11 -1.05 -0.47 -10.83
N ASN A 12 -0.89 -0.44 -9.51
CA ASN A 12 -0.87 -1.66 -8.70
C ASN A 12 -2.26 -2.01 -8.17
N ASP A 13 -2.50 -3.32 -8.08
CA ASP A 13 -3.71 -3.87 -7.47
C ASP A 13 -3.70 -3.59 -5.96
N GLY A 14 -4.81 -3.10 -5.44
CA GLY A 14 -4.94 -2.69 -4.02
C GLY A 14 -4.33 -1.34 -3.66
N GLU A 15 -3.92 -0.53 -4.65
CA GLU A 15 -3.60 0.89 -4.44
C GLU A 15 -4.81 1.76 -4.77
N VAL A 16 -5.05 2.76 -3.92
CA VAL A 16 -6.07 3.79 -4.12
C VAL A 16 -5.39 5.14 -4.29
N TYR A 17 -5.92 5.95 -5.21
CA TYR A 17 -5.47 7.32 -5.37
C TYR A 17 -5.98 8.17 -4.21
N ALA A 18 -5.06 8.77 -3.47
CA ALA A 18 -5.36 9.73 -2.42
C ALA A 18 -4.84 11.11 -2.80
N GLU A 19 -5.72 12.11 -2.70
CA GLU A 19 -5.33 13.51 -2.87
C GLU A 19 -4.43 14.01 -1.73
N CYS A 20 -4.48 13.36 -0.56
CA CYS A 20 -3.69 13.64 0.64
C CYS A 20 -3.37 12.30 1.29
N ALA A 21 -2.29 11.63 0.87
CA ALA A 21 -1.85 10.40 1.51
C ALA A 21 -0.96 10.73 2.73
N PRO A 22 -1.11 10.04 3.86
CA PRO A 22 -0.17 10.17 4.97
C PRO A 22 1.24 9.75 4.51
N GLY A 23 2.26 10.54 4.85
CA GLY A 23 3.65 10.23 4.48
C GLY A 23 4.22 8.95 5.11
N CYS A 24 3.52 8.34 6.09
CA CYS A 24 3.79 6.97 6.52
C CYS A 24 2.63 6.06 6.15
N GLU A 25 2.86 5.32 5.08
CA GLU A 25 2.05 4.17 4.72
C GLU A 25 2.51 2.94 5.52
N PRO A 26 1.58 2.12 6.02
CA PRO A 26 1.96 0.88 6.66
C PRO A 26 2.61 -0.08 5.64
N SER A 27 3.76 -0.63 6.00
CA SER A 27 4.55 -1.52 5.15
C SER A 27 4.75 -2.89 5.80
N CYS A 28 5.23 -3.86 5.04
CA CYS A 28 5.51 -5.19 5.59
C CYS A 28 6.56 -5.16 6.71
N ASP A 29 7.56 -4.28 6.60
CA ASP A 29 8.58 -4.05 7.64
C ASP A 29 8.04 -3.25 8.83
N ASN A 30 7.07 -2.36 8.57
CA ASN A 30 6.47 -1.51 9.58
C ASN A 30 4.94 -1.46 9.42
N PRO A 31 4.21 -2.49 9.87
CA PRO A 31 2.77 -2.61 9.65
C PRO A 31 1.94 -1.59 10.43
N SER A 32 2.56 -0.91 11.38
CA SER A 32 1.93 0.13 12.19
C SER A 32 2.93 1.26 12.38
N PRO A 33 3.14 2.11 11.37
CA PRO A 33 3.95 3.30 11.54
C PRO A 33 3.38 4.11 12.70
N GLY A 34 4.24 4.49 13.63
CA GLY A 34 3.83 5.32 14.76
C GLY A 34 3.14 6.58 14.24
N VAL A 35 2.13 7.04 14.97
CA VAL A 35 1.23 8.17 14.64
C VAL A 35 1.95 9.50 14.30
N ILE A 36 3.27 9.56 14.50
CA ILE A 36 4.12 10.69 14.11
C ILE A 36 4.48 10.54 12.62
N CYS A 37 3.48 10.67 11.75
CA CYS A 37 3.75 11.05 10.38
C CYS A 37 3.99 12.55 10.32
N GLU A 38 4.94 12.98 9.49
CA GLU A 38 5.03 14.39 9.13
C GLU A 38 3.62 14.87 8.76
N LEU A 39 3.19 15.99 9.33
CA LEU A 39 1.84 16.56 9.11
C LEU A 39 1.59 16.89 7.62
N GLU A 40 2.63 16.85 6.79
CA GLU A 40 2.54 17.04 5.35
C GLU A 40 2.07 15.75 4.68
N CYS A 41 0.85 15.79 4.12
CA CYS A 41 0.40 14.75 3.22
C CYS A 41 1.19 14.77 1.91
N GLN A 42 1.40 13.60 1.32
CA GLN A 42 1.77 13.48 -0.07
C GLN A 42 0.54 13.75 -0.95
N LEU A 43 0.58 14.85 -1.70
CA LEU A 43 -0.45 15.22 -2.68
C LEU A 43 -0.36 14.32 -3.92
N ASP A 44 -1.50 13.99 -4.51
CA ASP A 44 -1.59 13.19 -5.73
C ASP A 44 -0.77 11.88 -5.62
N SER A 45 -0.97 11.09 -4.55
CA SER A 45 -0.19 9.88 -4.29
C SER A 45 -1.04 8.61 -4.32
N CYS A 46 -0.40 7.49 -4.62
CA CYS A 46 -0.99 6.16 -4.52
C CYS A 46 -0.70 5.58 -3.14
N THR A 47 -1.75 5.27 -2.42
CA THR A 47 -1.66 4.65 -1.10
C THR A 47 -2.30 3.27 -1.12
N CYS A 48 -1.79 2.34 -0.34
CA CYS A 48 -2.44 1.04 -0.16
C CYS A 48 -3.82 1.21 0.47
N GLU A 49 -4.77 0.41 0.01
CA GLU A 49 -6.12 0.40 0.59
C GLU A 49 -6.06 0.03 2.09
N ASP A 50 -7.03 0.51 2.85
CA ASP A 50 -7.06 0.32 4.31
C ASP A 50 -7.00 -1.18 4.67
N GLY A 51 -6.00 -1.56 5.48
CA GLY A 51 -5.74 -2.95 5.85
C GLY A 51 -4.73 -3.69 4.97
N LEU A 52 -4.27 -3.08 3.88
CA LEU A 52 -3.13 -3.55 3.10
C LEU A 52 -1.82 -2.88 3.56
N LEU A 53 -0.72 -3.58 3.31
CA LEU A 53 0.64 -3.17 3.65
C LEU A 53 1.46 -3.10 2.37
N ARG A 54 2.27 -2.05 2.24
CA ARG A 54 3.23 -1.97 1.13
C ARG A 54 4.36 -2.97 1.35
N ALA A 55 4.48 -3.94 0.45
CA ALA A 55 5.60 -4.86 0.41
C ALA A 55 6.84 -4.21 -0.23
N GLU A 56 8.01 -4.81 -0.02
CA GLU A 56 9.28 -4.33 -0.61
C GLU A 56 9.24 -4.27 -2.15
N ASN A 57 8.42 -5.12 -2.77
CA ASN A 57 8.21 -5.13 -4.21
C ASN A 57 7.32 -3.97 -4.72
N GLY A 58 6.86 -3.10 -3.82
CA GLY A 58 6.00 -1.97 -4.12
C GLY A 58 4.51 -2.29 -4.26
N LYS A 59 4.09 -3.54 -4.04
CA LYS A 59 2.67 -3.96 -4.08
C LYS A 59 2.00 -3.85 -2.72
N CYS A 60 0.70 -3.58 -2.73
CA CYS A 60 -0.14 -3.62 -1.56
C CYS A 60 -0.62 -5.05 -1.31
N VAL A 61 -0.28 -5.59 -0.14
CA VAL A 61 -0.53 -6.98 0.22
C VAL A 61 -1.08 -7.06 1.63
N THR A 62 -1.82 -8.10 1.96
CA THR A 62 -2.29 -8.24 3.34
C THR A 62 -1.14 -8.58 4.29
N LYS A 63 -1.33 -8.35 5.60
CA LYS A 63 -0.32 -8.73 6.61
C LYS A 63 0.09 -10.21 6.56
N GLY A 64 -0.82 -11.10 6.17
CA GLY A 64 -0.51 -12.51 5.97
C GLY A 64 0.41 -12.77 4.78
N GLU A 65 0.31 -11.93 3.75
CA GLU A 65 1.06 -12.04 2.50
C GLU A 65 2.42 -11.34 2.52
N CYS A 66 2.70 -10.51 3.52
CA CYS A 66 4.04 -9.94 3.73
C CYS A 66 5.14 -11.00 3.85
N ASN A 67 4.85 -12.16 4.43
CA ASN A 67 5.80 -13.29 4.47
C ASN A 67 5.86 -14.08 3.15
N ALA A 68 4.93 -13.87 2.23
CA ALA A 68 4.85 -14.58 0.96
C ALA A 68 5.44 -13.78 -0.21
N ASN A 69 5.37 -12.44 -0.15
CA ASN A 69 5.66 -11.57 -1.29
C ASN A 69 7.09 -11.03 -1.39
N GLY A 70 8.04 -11.63 -0.67
CA GLY A 70 9.46 -11.63 -1.04
C GLY A 70 9.84 -12.65 -2.16
N LEU A 71 8.91 -13.58 -2.50
CA LEU A 71 8.89 -14.66 -3.54
C LEU A 71 10.16 -15.53 -3.75
N PRO A 72 10.09 -16.88 -3.96
CA PRO A 72 8.92 -17.76 -4.17
C PRO A 72 8.88 -18.99 -3.22
N HIS A 73 7.69 -19.46 -2.80
CA HIS A 73 7.27 -20.86 -2.95
C HIS A 73 5.76 -20.98 -2.68
N PRO A 74 5.11 -22.04 -3.20
CA PRO A 74 3.77 -21.96 -3.72
C PRO A 74 2.83 -21.80 -2.52
N GLU A 75 1.55 -21.55 -2.78
CA GLU A 75 0.50 -22.16 -2.00
C GLU A 75 0.89 -22.56 -0.56
N SER A 76 0.66 -21.69 0.43
CA SER A 76 0.38 -22.21 1.78
C SER A 76 -0.98 -22.89 1.71
N LYS A 77 -1.04 -24.00 0.95
CA LYS A 77 -1.93 -25.12 1.20
C LYS A 77 -1.53 -25.56 2.57
N THR A 78 -2.29 -25.07 3.54
CA THR A 78 -2.42 -25.80 4.77
C THR A 78 -2.79 -27.23 4.41
N LYS A 79 -1.97 -28.16 4.90
CA LYS A 79 -2.24 -29.59 5.10
C LYS A 79 -1.78 -30.57 4.03
#